data_AF-A0A1M6NXC4-F1
#
_entry.id   AF-A0A1M6NXC4-F1
#
_cell.length_a   1.000
_cell.length_b   1.000
_cell.length_c   1.000
_cell.angle_alpha   90.00
_cell.angle_beta   90.00
_cell.angle_gamma   90.00
#
_symmetry.space_group_name_H-M   'P 1'
#
loop_
_entity.id
_entity.type
_entity.pdbx_description
1 polymer ?
#
loop_
_entity_poly.entity_id
_entity_poly.type
_entity_poly.pdbx_seq_one_letter_code
_entity_poly.pdbx_strand_id
1 'polypeptide(L)'
;MKRITKLVRLGLATIALSSPVLADDDINYRQFTSSDGKTISAVVVDKDDESVTLLLENGKRAKVPNDRLSADDQEYVKGWNKAKAIFLQQCRGLTIGELLTLRGYEGIPIKFMGNSMLIKAELNGKPAKFILDTGAGTSLIHTGTCERTGCALGPFDQKVYGVSGEAPAAWSDVDEIKIGESVFKNRKILATDMLRDKPKGSPLRDDGLFGADFLSQLDAVISYRERKVFIRPDKSDESTLNGESDEEALTFRIFKTKRNQAYRGNIVKKTASVVTIKLHQQDKEVQVPISQLSEDDALYTINWSEAKAMFLRHCRSLTIRELLELREYQDFEYDRKGNHIFVDGKLNQKDVTWMIDTGADNSLLHIDAAKEAGVEVGPMDKKVYGVGGEAPAAACSVESVELGKAIFRKRKVLATDLDRFDQNISYVGLFGADFMRECNAVITYSEKRIFLKQN
;
A
#
# COMPACT_ATOMS: atom_id res chain seq x y z
N MET A 1 13.53 -7.68 13.09
CA MET A 1 14.73 -7.30 13.92
C MET A 1 15.91 -8.29 13.85
N LYS A 2 15.73 -9.62 14.01
CA LYS A 2 16.84 -10.61 13.90
C LYS A 2 17.47 -10.64 12.49
N ARG A 3 16.68 -10.50 11.41
CA ARG A 3 17.19 -10.43 10.02
C ARG A 3 17.94 -9.14 9.73
N ILE A 4 17.42 -7.99 10.16
CA ILE A 4 18.14 -6.70 10.13
C ILE A 4 19.52 -6.83 10.82
N THR A 5 19.60 -7.52 11.96
CA THR A 5 20.87 -7.73 12.67
C THR A 5 21.84 -8.62 11.88
N LYS A 6 21.33 -9.61 11.12
CA LYS A 6 22.13 -10.45 10.20
C LYS A 6 22.63 -9.64 8.98
N LEU A 7 21.79 -8.78 8.44
CA LEU A 7 22.10 -7.86 7.34
C LEU A 7 23.24 -6.90 7.69
N VAL A 8 23.19 -6.31 8.89
CA VAL A 8 24.24 -5.43 9.41
C VAL A 8 25.60 -6.15 9.45
N ARG A 9 25.64 -7.43 9.84
CA ARG A 9 26.90 -8.20 9.87
C ARG A 9 27.49 -8.47 8.48
N LEU A 10 26.65 -8.62 7.44
CA LEU A 10 27.10 -8.86 6.06
C LEU A 10 27.53 -7.57 5.33
N GLY A 11 26.88 -6.43 5.59
CA GLY A 11 27.12 -5.17 4.87
C GLY A 11 28.32 -4.33 5.37
N LEU A 12 28.98 -4.75 6.45
CA LEU A 12 30.03 -3.98 7.13
C LEU A 12 31.39 -3.98 6.40
N ALA A 13 31.57 -4.80 5.36
CA ALA A 13 32.88 -5.01 4.73
C ALA A 13 33.17 -4.18 3.45
N THR A 14 32.18 -3.58 2.78
CA THR A 14 32.40 -3.17 1.37
C THR A 14 31.75 -1.87 0.88
N ILE A 15 31.00 -1.11 1.69
CA ILE A 15 30.38 0.13 1.20
C ILE A 15 31.10 1.34 1.81
N ALA A 16 31.83 2.10 0.99
CA ALA A 16 32.25 3.45 1.32
C ALA A 16 31.00 4.33 1.38
N LEU A 17 30.53 4.60 2.58
CA LEU A 17 29.24 5.23 2.85
C LEU A 17 29.39 6.76 2.77
N SER A 18 29.07 7.35 1.63
CA SER A 18 28.71 8.77 1.58
C SER A 18 27.23 8.90 1.99
N SER A 19 26.96 9.58 3.11
CA SER A 19 25.59 9.83 3.57
C SER A 19 24.85 10.73 2.57
N PRO A 20 23.75 10.29 1.93
CA PRO A 20 22.79 11.24 1.40
C PRO A 20 22.16 11.98 2.58
N VAL A 21 21.97 13.28 2.44
CA VAL A 21 21.11 14.06 3.35
C VAL A 21 19.69 13.57 3.10
N LEU A 22 19.16 12.76 4.01
CA LEU A 22 17.74 12.39 4.03
C LEU A 22 16.92 13.59 4.55
N ALA A 23 15.64 13.65 4.18
CA ALA A 23 14.72 14.65 4.71
C ALA A 23 14.61 14.51 6.25
N ASP A 24 14.39 15.62 6.96
CA ASP A 24 14.34 15.68 8.43
C ASP A 24 13.37 14.66 9.05
N ASP A 25 12.30 14.32 8.33
CA ASP A 25 11.22 13.41 8.76
C ASP A 25 11.65 11.94 8.96
N ASP A 26 12.85 11.53 8.53
CA ASP A 26 13.35 10.15 8.66
C ASP A 26 14.35 9.96 9.82
N ILE A 27 14.64 11.02 10.58
CA ILE A 27 15.50 10.98 11.77
C ILE A 27 14.63 10.67 13.00
N ASN A 28 14.82 9.47 13.57
CA ASN A 28 14.09 9.06 14.77
C ASN A 28 14.82 9.55 16.04
N TYR A 29 14.41 10.72 16.53
CA TYR A 29 14.89 11.31 17.77
C TYR A 29 14.36 10.53 18.99
N ARG A 30 15.23 10.29 19.97
CA ARG A 30 14.84 9.74 21.28
C ARG A 30 15.09 10.74 22.38
N GLN A 31 14.35 10.61 23.47
CA GLN A 31 14.67 11.33 24.70
C GLN A 31 15.94 10.74 25.34
N PHE A 32 16.87 11.63 25.66
CA PHE A 32 18.00 11.40 26.55
C PHE A 32 17.77 12.19 27.81
N THR A 33 18.06 11.58 28.95
CA THR A 33 17.95 12.15 30.28
C THR A 33 19.35 12.34 30.84
N SER A 34 19.64 13.52 31.36
CA SER A 34 20.88 13.80 32.08
C SER A 34 20.85 13.21 33.50
N SER A 35 22.00 13.11 34.14
CA SER A 35 22.11 12.62 35.52
C SER A 35 21.38 13.50 36.56
N ASP A 36 21.09 14.76 36.23
CA ASP A 36 20.25 15.68 37.03
C ASP A 36 18.76 15.66 36.62
N GLY A 37 18.34 14.74 35.73
CA GLY A 37 16.94 14.50 35.39
C GLY A 37 16.36 15.39 34.27
N LYS A 38 17.17 16.23 33.61
CA LYS A 38 16.71 17.02 32.46
C LYS A 38 16.68 16.17 31.20
N THR A 39 15.70 16.40 30.34
CA THR A 39 15.56 15.65 29.08
C THR A 39 15.88 16.50 27.86
N ILE A 40 16.45 15.88 26.84
CA ILE A 40 16.67 16.43 25.50
C ILE A 40 16.24 15.42 24.45
N SER A 41 15.75 15.90 23.31
CA SER A 41 15.46 15.06 22.14
C SER A 41 16.67 15.05 21.21
N ALA A 42 17.24 13.87 20.94
CA ALA A 42 18.47 13.74 20.17
C ALA A 42 18.65 12.36 19.50
N VAL A 43 19.62 12.26 18.59
CA VAL A 43 20.09 11.00 17.98
C VAL A 43 21.58 10.81 18.17
N VAL A 44 22.03 9.61 18.53
CA VAL A 44 23.46 9.27 18.56
C VAL A 44 24.01 9.20 17.15
N VAL A 45 25.03 10.02 16.87
CA VAL A 45 25.74 10.03 15.57
C VAL A 45 27.17 9.52 15.69
N ASP A 46 27.74 9.54 16.89
CA ASP A 46 29.04 8.94 17.18
C ASP A 46 29.19 8.60 18.65
N LYS A 47 30.18 7.77 18.99
CA LYS A 47 30.62 7.59 20.37
C LYS A 47 32.09 7.22 20.45
N ASP A 48 32.70 7.53 21.58
CA ASP A 48 33.95 6.94 22.05
C ASP A 48 33.71 6.27 23.42
N ASP A 49 34.77 5.82 24.07
CA ASP A 49 34.66 5.08 25.34
C ASP A 49 34.16 5.98 26.50
N GLU A 50 34.34 7.29 26.40
CA GLU A 50 34.08 8.25 27.48
C GLU A 50 32.85 9.12 27.22
N SER A 51 32.39 9.21 25.97
CA SER A 51 31.35 10.15 25.56
C SER A 51 30.55 9.74 24.34
N VAL A 52 29.37 10.34 24.20
CA VAL A 52 28.48 10.21 23.05
C VAL A 52 28.39 11.53 22.30
N THR A 53 28.32 11.48 20.97
CA THR A 53 27.98 12.63 20.13
C THR A 53 26.52 12.54 19.72
N LEU A 54 25.74 13.53 20.13
CA LEU A 54 24.31 13.64 19.90
C LEU A 54 24.03 14.71 18.82
N LEU A 55 23.17 14.41 17.86
CA LEU A 55 22.55 15.38 16.97
C LEU A 55 21.21 15.81 17.57
N LEU A 56 21.06 17.10 17.86
CA LEU A 56 19.84 17.70 18.41
C LEU A 56 18.88 18.09 17.29
N GLU A 57 17.59 18.26 17.61
CA GLU A 57 16.54 18.66 16.65
C GLU A 57 16.84 19.98 15.91
N ASN A 58 17.62 20.88 16.52
CA ASN A 58 18.05 22.13 15.89
C ASN A 58 19.27 21.96 14.94
N GLY A 59 19.63 20.72 14.61
CA GLY A 59 20.77 20.37 13.75
C GLY A 59 22.14 20.50 14.41
N LYS A 60 22.24 20.99 15.64
CA LYS A 60 23.52 21.10 16.35
C LYS A 60 23.99 19.74 16.86
N ARG A 61 25.31 19.57 16.90
CA ARG A 61 25.94 18.40 17.53
C ARG A 61 26.44 18.76 18.92
N ALA A 62 26.18 17.90 19.89
CA ALA A 62 26.65 18.01 21.27
C ALA A 62 27.43 16.75 21.65
N LYS A 63 28.66 16.93 22.14
CA LYS A 63 29.45 15.85 22.73
C LYS A 63 29.16 15.81 24.23
N VAL A 64 28.61 14.71 24.72
CA VAL A 64 28.13 14.54 26.10
C VAL A 64 28.92 13.40 26.75
N PRO A 65 29.66 13.66 27.84
CA PRO A 65 30.30 12.61 28.65
C PRO A 65 29.28 11.57 29.13
N ASN A 66 29.66 10.30 29.12
CA ASN A 66 28.75 9.19 29.45
C ASN A 66 28.22 9.29 30.89
N ASP A 67 29.03 9.77 31.84
CA ASP A 67 28.66 9.98 33.25
C ASP A 67 27.59 11.07 33.49
N ARG A 68 27.33 11.92 32.48
CA ARG A 68 26.28 12.93 32.51
C ARG A 68 24.94 12.42 32.02
N LEU A 69 24.86 11.19 31.52
CA LEU A 69 23.63 10.55 31.11
C LEU A 69 23.00 9.78 32.28
N SER A 70 21.69 9.58 32.23
CA SER A 70 20.98 8.64 33.11
C SER A 70 21.53 7.21 32.96
N ALA A 71 21.31 6.35 33.95
CA ALA A 71 21.77 4.96 33.88
C ALA A 71 21.22 4.22 32.65
N ASP A 72 19.93 4.43 32.33
CA ASP A 72 19.27 3.83 31.18
C ASP A 72 19.90 4.31 29.85
N ASP A 73 20.25 5.59 29.77
CA ASP A 73 20.90 6.15 28.59
C ASP A 73 22.36 5.71 28.43
N GLN A 74 23.07 5.51 29.54
CA GLN A 74 24.40 4.91 29.51
C GLN A 74 24.35 3.48 28.95
N GLU A 75 23.37 2.67 29.38
CA GLU A 75 23.18 1.31 28.87
C GLU A 75 22.86 1.32 27.37
N TYR A 76 21.99 2.23 26.93
CA TYR A 76 21.67 2.43 25.52
C TYR A 76 22.92 2.80 24.70
N VAL A 77 23.69 3.80 25.12
CA VAL A 77 24.91 4.26 24.42
C VAL A 77 25.95 3.15 24.37
N LYS A 78 26.10 2.36 25.43
CA LYS A 78 26.99 1.20 25.48
C LYS A 78 26.62 0.17 24.42
N GLY A 79 25.33 -0.14 24.27
CA GLY A 79 24.80 -1.06 23.25
C GLY A 79 24.76 -0.51 21.82
N TRP A 80 24.93 0.80 21.64
CA TRP A 80 24.87 1.45 20.33
C TRP A 80 26.08 1.11 19.44
N ASN A 81 25.83 0.92 18.15
CA ASN A 81 26.84 0.63 17.14
C ASN A 81 26.64 1.51 15.90
N LYS A 82 27.68 2.23 15.48
CA LYS A 82 27.65 3.21 14.38
C LYS A 82 27.25 2.59 13.05
N ALA A 83 27.85 1.47 12.66
CA ALA A 83 27.54 0.83 11.39
C ALA A 83 26.10 0.31 11.35
N LYS A 84 25.62 -0.28 12.46
CA LYS A 84 24.21 -0.67 12.62
C LYS A 84 23.27 0.53 12.49
N ALA A 85 23.59 1.64 13.16
CA ALA A 85 22.78 2.85 13.12
C ALA A 85 22.69 3.46 11.72
N ILE A 86 23.83 3.55 11.01
CA ILE A 86 23.88 4.04 9.62
C ILE A 86 23.06 3.12 8.70
N PHE A 87 23.24 1.80 8.80
CA PHE A 87 22.46 0.84 8.00
C PHE A 87 20.96 0.96 8.24
N LEU A 88 20.54 1.06 9.51
CA LEU A 88 19.14 1.27 9.88
C LEU A 88 18.59 2.58 9.33
N GLN A 89 19.36 3.66 9.40
CA GLN A 89 18.99 4.95 8.84
C GLN A 89 18.82 4.88 7.31
N GLN A 90 19.71 4.19 6.61
CA GLN A 90 19.57 3.96 5.18
C GLN A 90 18.33 3.11 4.86
N CYS A 91 18.07 2.06 5.64
CA CYS A 91 16.85 1.27 5.50
C CYS A 91 15.59 2.13 5.71
N ARG A 92 15.58 3.06 6.68
CA ARG A 92 14.45 3.97 6.87
C ARG A 92 14.18 4.81 5.63
N GLY A 93 15.21 5.25 4.89
CA GLY A 93 15.03 6.01 3.64
C GLY A 93 14.45 5.23 2.44
N LEU A 94 14.32 3.89 2.53
CA LEU A 94 14.17 3.03 1.34
C LEU A 94 12.87 3.02 0.50
N THR A 95 11.76 3.70 0.74
CA THR A 95 10.43 3.33 0.15
C THR A 95 10.07 1.81 0.13
N ILE A 96 8.80 1.47 -0.04
CA ILE A 96 8.36 0.09 -0.24
C ILE A 96 8.58 -0.29 -1.71
N GLY A 97 8.34 0.64 -2.62
CA GLY A 97 8.54 0.44 -4.06
C GLY A 97 9.96 0.04 -4.44
N GLU A 98 11.00 0.59 -3.81
CA GLU A 98 12.39 0.17 -4.10
C GLU A 98 12.63 -1.29 -3.69
N LEU A 99 12.06 -1.77 -2.58
CA LEU A 99 12.16 -3.17 -2.18
C LEU A 99 11.34 -4.10 -3.10
N LEU A 100 10.10 -3.70 -3.41
CA LEU A 100 9.17 -4.53 -4.18
C LEU A 100 9.62 -4.68 -5.64
N THR A 101 10.10 -3.61 -6.26
CA THR A 101 10.54 -3.66 -7.66
C THR A 101 11.79 -4.51 -7.88
N LEU A 102 12.53 -4.88 -6.83
CA LEU A 102 13.63 -5.87 -6.87
C LEU A 102 13.15 -7.32 -6.75
N ARG A 103 11.85 -7.51 -6.54
CA ARG A 103 11.17 -8.79 -6.36
C ARG A 103 10.14 -9.02 -7.48
N GLY A 104 10.35 -8.41 -8.64
CA GLY A 104 9.47 -8.55 -9.80
C GLY A 104 8.11 -7.84 -9.66
N TYR A 105 7.86 -7.06 -8.61
CA TYR A 105 6.64 -6.26 -8.54
C TYR A 105 6.69 -5.08 -9.52
N GLU A 106 5.53 -4.77 -10.06
CA GLU A 106 5.28 -3.57 -10.84
C GLU A 106 4.47 -2.57 -10.03
N GLY A 107 4.93 -1.32 -9.93
CA GLY A 107 4.18 -0.25 -9.29
C GLY A 107 3.25 0.45 -10.28
N ILE A 108 1.93 0.25 -10.12
CA ILE A 108 0.89 0.92 -10.90
C ILE A 108 0.48 2.22 -10.18
N PRO A 109 0.59 3.39 -10.83
CA PRO A 109 0.16 4.66 -10.24
C PRO A 109 -1.33 4.68 -9.92
N ILE A 110 -1.65 5.16 -8.72
CA ILE A 110 -3.02 5.42 -8.27
C ILE A 110 -3.35 6.88 -8.50
N LYS A 111 -4.47 7.14 -9.18
CA LYS A 111 -5.08 8.47 -9.27
C LYS A 111 -6.21 8.57 -8.24
N PHE A 112 -6.09 9.51 -7.32
CA PHE A 112 -7.18 9.83 -6.41
C PHE A 112 -8.25 10.70 -7.10
N MET A 113 -9.51 10.31 -6.95
CA MET A 113 -10.68 11.11 -7.28
C MET A 113 -11.59 11.16 -6.05
N GLY A 114 -11.45 12.22 -5.24
CA GLY A 114 -11.93 12.17 -3.85
C GLY A 114 -10.97 11.31 -3.00
N ASN A 115 -11.52 10.34 -2.28
CA ASN A 115 -10.74 9.29 -1.61
C ASN A 115 -10.66 7.99 -2.44
N SER A 116 -11.52 7.85 -3.46
CA SER A 116 -11.50 6.72 -4.40
C SER A 116 -10.15 6.61 -5.13
N MET A 117 -9.61 5.40 -5.17
CA MET A 117 -8.32 5.07 -5.78
C MET A 117 -8.52 4.45 -7.16
N LEU A 118 -8.15 5.17 -8.21
CA LEU A 118 -8.29 4.67 -9.59
C LEU A 118 -6.96 4.20 -10.17
N ILE A 119 -7.01 3.04 -10.82
CA ILE A 119 -5.90 2.50 -11.62
C ILE A 119 -6.31 2.44 -13.09
N LYS A 120 -5.34 2.59 -13.99
CA LYS A 120 -5.57 2.42 -15.44
C LYS A 120 -5.45 0.95 -15.81
N ALA A 121 -6.31 0.51 -16.72
CA ALA A 121 -6.32 -0.81 -17.30
C ALA A 121 -6.66 -0.74 -18.80
N GLU A 122 -6.61 -1.88 -19.47
CA GLU A 122 -7.19 -2.08 -20.80
C GLU A 122 -8.10 -3.31 -20.76
N LEU A 123 -9.26 -3.21 -21.42
CA LEU A 123 -10.17 -4.33 -21.67
C LEU A 123 -10.27 -4.51 -23.18
N ASN A 124 -9.94 -5.70 -23.68
CA ASN A 124 -9.89 -6.03 -25.11
C ASN A 124 -9.12 -4.95 -25.92
N GLY A 125 -7.96 -4.52 -25.40
CA GLY A 125 -7.10 -3.50 -26.01
C GLY A 125 -7.61 -2.06 -25.94
N LYS A 126 -8.75 -1.79 -25.28
CA LYS A 126 -9.33 -0.46 -25.13
C LYS A 126 -9.14 0.08 -23.71
N PRO A 127 -8.83 1.38 -23.54
CA PRO A 127 -8.60 1.97 -22.22
C PRO A 127 -9.79 1.82 -21.27
N ALA A 128 -9.49 1.47 -20.02
CA ALA A 128 -10.42 1.41 -18.91
C ALA A 128 -9.77 1.95 -17.62
N LYS A 129 -10.58 2.23 -16.60
CA LYS A 129 -10.14 2.62 -15.25
C LYS A 129 -10.94 1.85 -14.22
N PHE A 130 -10.27 1.31 -13.21
CA PHE A 130 -10.94 0.58 -12.14
C PHE A 130 -10.73 1.26 -10.80
N ILE A 131 -11.73 1.19 -9.93
CA ILE A 131 -11.55 1.45 -8.50
C ILE A 131 -10.80 0.27 -7.90
N LEU A 132 -9.74 0.55 -7.15
CA LEU A 132 -9.02 -0.43 -6.36
C LEU A 132 -9.83 -0.77 -5.11
N ASP A 133 -10.39 -1.97 -5.04
CA ASP A 133 -11.47 -2.27 -4.09
C ASP A 133 -11.22 -3.56 -3.29
N THR A 134 -10.72 -3.44 -2.06
CA THR A 134 -10.59 -4.57 -1.12
C THR A 134 -11.92 -5.00 -0.53
N GLY A 135 -12.96 -4.15 -0.59
CA GLY A 135 -14.32 -4.43 -0.13
C GLY A 135 -15.14 -5.21 -1.15
N ALA A 136 -14.76 -5.19 -2.43
CA ALA A 136 -15.36 -6.02 -3.47
C ALA A 136 -14.75 -7.44 -3.47
N GLY A 137 -15.55 -8.43 -3.08
CA GLY A 137 -15.11 -9.83 -3.03
C GLY A 137 -14.75 -10.41 -4.39
N THR A 138 -15.44 -9.96 -5.43
CA THR A 138 -15.18 -10.26 -6.84
C THR A 138 -15.11 -8.97 -7.63
N SER A 139 -14.29 -8.93 -8.67
CA SER A 139 -14.24 -7.79 -9.58
C SER A 139 -15.55 -7.61 -10.34
N LEU A 140 -15.88 -6.37 -10.68
CA LEU A 140 -17.10 -6.00 -11.42
C LEU A 140 -16.75 -5.08 -12.59
N ILE A 141 -17.55 -5.15 -13.66
CA ILE A 141 -17.44 -4.23 -14.80
C ILE A 141 -18.77 -3.48 -14.97
N HIS A 142 -18.72 -2.22 -15.35
CA HIS A 142 -19.93 -1.51 -15.71
C HIS A 142 -20.50 -2.02 -17.06
N THR A 143 -21.81 -2.22 -17.16
CA THR A 143 -22.45 -2.68 -18.41
C THR A 143 -22.12 -1.80 -19.63
N GLY A 144 -22.17 -0.47 -19.49
CA GLY A 144 -21.78 0.46 -20.57
C GLY A 144 -20.29 0.39 -20.94
N THR A 145 -19.44 -0.11 -20.05
CA THR A 145 -18.04 -0.42 -20.38
C THR A 145 -17.97 -1.61 -21.32
N CYS A 146 -18.72 -2.69 -21.05
CA CYS A 146 -18.71 -3.90 -21.88
C CYS A 146 -19.07 -3.58 -23.34
N GLU A 147 -20.09 -2.75 -23.56
CA GLU A 147 -20.48 -2.28 -24.90
C GLU A 147 -19.33 -1.54 -25.61
N ARG A 148 -18.68 -0.61 -24.90
CA ARG A 148 -17.57 0.18 -25.44
C ARG A 148 -16.35 -0.68 -25.73
N THR A 149 -16.05 -1.64 -24.86
CA THR A 149 -14.84 -2.47 -24.95
C THR A 149 -15.03 -3.69 -25.85
N GLY A 150 -16.27 -4.08 -26.13
CA GLY A 150 -16.60 -5.28 -26.90
C GLY A 150 -16.60 -6.55 -26.07
N CYS A 151 -16.83 -6.45 -24.75
CA CYS A 151 -17.03 -7.62 -23.91
C CYS A 151 -18.46 -8.14 -24.09
N ALA A 152 -18.64 -9.44 -24.30
CA ALA A 152 -19.94 -10.03 -24.59
C ALA A 152 -20.74 -10.22 -23.29
N LEU A 153 -21.92 -9.60 -23.20
CA LEU A 153 -22.82 -9.74 -22.06
C LEU A 153 -23.77 -10.93 -22.24
N GLY A 154 -23.83 -11.78 -21.22
CA GLY A 154 -24.86 -12.81 -21.08
C GLY A 154 -26.20 -12.27 -20.57
N PRO A 155 -27.13 -13.17 -20.20
CA PRO A 155 -28.39 -12.78 -19.56
C PRO A 155 -28.16 -12.15 -18.18
N PHE A 156 -29.03 -11.21 -17.79
CA PHE A 156 -29.02 -10.57 -16.48
C PHE A 156 -29.75 -11.41 -15.42
N ASP A 157 -29.35 -12.66 -15.28
CA ASP A 157 -29.93 -13.65 -14.36
C ASP A 157 -29.11 -13.83 -13.07
N GLN A 158 -28.00 -13.10 -12.93
CA GLN A 158 -27.17 -13.08 -11.72
C GLN A 158 -27.55 -11.90 -10.83
N LYS A 159 -27.08 -11.94 -9.59
CA LYS A 159 -27.21 -10.85 -8.62
C LYS A 159 -25.85 -10.50 -8.04
N VAL A 160 -25.61 -9.21 -7.87
CA VAL A 160 -24.49 -8.67 -7.10
C VAL A 160 -25.01 -7.87 -5.93
N TYR A 161 -24.24 -7.81 -4.86
CA TYR A 161 -24.60 -7.17 -3.61
C TYR A 161 -23.61 -6.05 -3.29
N GLY A 162 -24.11 -4.98 -2.70
CA GLY A 162 -23.28 -3.93 -2.12
C GLY A 162 -24.03 -3.13 -1.07
N VAL A 163 -23.40 -2.04 -0.62
CA VAL A 163 -23.88 -1.18 0.47
C VAL A 163 -25.28 -0.61 0.26
N SER A 164 -25.75 -0.55 -1.00
CA SER A 164 -27.03 0.05 -1.35
C SER A 164 -28.10 -0.96 -1.75
N GLY A 165 -27.80 -2.26 -1.81
CA GLY A 165 -28.79 -3.26 -2.21
C GLY A 165 -28.23 -4.36 -3.10
N GLU A 166 -29.16 -5.11 -3.71
CA GLU A 166 -28.86 -6.03 -4.79
C GLU A 166 -29.08 -5.37 -6.16
N ALA A 167 -28.25 -5.73 -7.13
CA ALA A 167 -28.43 -5.35 -8.52
C ALA A 167 -28.42 -6.57 -9.44
N PRO A 168 -29.26 -6.59 -10.48
CA PRO A 168 -29.12 -7.54 -11.57
C PRO A 168 -27.72 -7.43 -12.18
N ALA A 169 -27.15 -8.58 -12.52
CA ALA A 169 -25.86 -8.68 -13.16
C ALA A 169 -25.87 -9.74 -14.25
N ALA A 170 -24.97 -9.60 -15.20
CA ALA A 170 -24.73 -10.58 -16.25
C ALA A 170 -23.27 -11.03 -16.19
N TRP A 171 -23.00 -12.30 -16.52
CA TRP A 171 -21.64 -12.69 -16.83
C TRP A 171 -21.19 -12.02 -18.14
N SER A 172 -20.01 -11.40 -18.12
CA SER A 172 -19.37 -10.80 -19.27
C SER A 172 -18.14 -11.60 -19.66
N ASP A 173 -18.06 -12.02 -20.93
CA ASP A 173 -16.85 -12.63 -21.48
C ASP A 173 -15.87 -11.53 -21.89
N VAL A 174 -14.69 -11.56 -21.26
CA VAL A 174 -13.61 -10.59 -21.45
C VAL A 174 -12.39 -11.32 -22.00
N ASP A 175 -12.07 -11.06 -23.26
CA ASP A 175 -10.96 -11.73 -23.96
C ASP A 175 -9.62 -11.39 -23.32
N GLU A 176 -9.40 -10.12 -22.99
CA GLU A 176 -8.17 -9.66 -22.37
C GLU A 176 -8.41 -8.54 -21.35
N ILE A 177 -7.81 -8.67 -20.17
CA ILE A 177 -7.67 -7.62 -19.17
C ILE A 177 -6.20 -7.36 -18.97
N LYS A 178 -5.77 -6.11 -19.15
CA LYS A 178 -4.38 -5.72 -18.97
C LYS A 178 -4.24 -4.62 -17.95
N ILE A 179 -3.38 -4.83 -16.96
CA ILE A 179 -3.01 -3.84 -15.95
C ILE A 179 -1.49 -3.83 -15.85
N GLY A 180 -0.88 -2.79 -16.40
CA GLY A 180 0.57 -2.75 -16.55
C GLY A 180 1.04 -3.90 -17.43
N GLU A 181 1.95 -4.72 -16.90
CA GLU A 181 2.44 -5.96 -17.51
C GLU A 181 1.60 -7.20 -17.17
N SER A 182 0.61 -7.09 -16.28
CA SER A 182 -0.26 -8.21 -15.93
C SER A 182 -1.31 -8.38 -17.01
N VAL A 183 -1.40 -9.58 -17.60
CA VAL A 183 -2.34 -9.90 -18.68
C VAL A 183 -3.19 -11.09 -18.26
N PHE A 184 -4.50 -10.92 -18.26
CA PHE A 184 -5.46 -12.00 -18.01
C PHE A 184 -6.27 -12.26 -19.28
N LYS A 185 -6.45 -13.53 -19.63
CA LYS A 185 -7.13 -13.95 -20.86
C LYS A 185 -8.40 -14.72 -20.56
N ASN A 186 -9.40 -14.53 -21.42
CA ASN A 186 -10.64 -15.31 -21.44
C ASN A 186 -11.32 -15.39 -20.07
N ARG A 187 -11.49 -14.25 -19.41
CA ARG A 187 -12.09 -14.16 -18.08
C ARG A 187 -13.60 -13.94 -18.18
N LYS A 188 -14.34 -14.55 -17.26
CA LYS A 188 -15.75 -14.21 -17.01
C LYS A 188 -15.82 -13.28 -15.80
N ILE A 189 -16.36 -12.08 -15.99
CA ILE A 189 -16.51 -11.09 -14.92
C ILE A 189 -17.96 -10.64 -14.86
N LEU A 190 -18.50 -10.48 -13.65
CA LEU A 190 -19.85 -9.97 -13.47
C LEU A 190 -19.92 -8.49 -13.90
N ALA A 191 -20.94 -8.17 -14.70
CA ALA A 191 -21.22 -6.84 -15.16
C ALA A 191 -22.57 -6.34 -14.61
N THR A 192 -22.60 -5.10 -14.12
CA THR A 192 -23.81 -4.48 -13.58
C THR A 192 -23.88 -2.98 -13.90
N ASP A 193 -25.07 -2.39 -13.78
CA ASP A 193 -25.24 -0.95 -13.93
C ASP A 193 -24.79 -0.22 -12.65
N MET A 194 -23.59 0.34 -12.68
CA MET A 194 -22.97 1.09 -11.58
C MET A 194 -23.46 2.55 -11.50
N LEU A 195 -24.33 2.97 -12.43
CA LEU A 195 -25.01 4.27 -12.41
C LEU A 195 -26.46 4.16 -11.94
N ARG A 196 -26.92 2.96 -11.60
CA ARG A 196 -28.27 2.71 -11.09
C ARG A 196 -28.62 3.68 -9.96
N ASP A 197 -29.80 4.28 -10.07
CA ASP A 197 -30.40 5.23 -9.12
C ASP A 197 -29.58 6.50 -8.83
N LYS A 198 -28.46 6.73 -9.52
CA LYS A 198 -27.75 8.01 -9.47
C LYS A 198 -28.51 9.08 -10.25
N PRO A 199 -28.34 10.37 -9.89
CA PRO A 199 -28.96 11.47 -10.62
C PRO A 199 -28.67 11.38 -12.12
N LYS A 200 -29.70 11.61 -12.94
CA LYS A 200 -29.59 11.57 -14.41
C LYS A 200 -28.46 12.48 -14.89
N GLY A 201 -27.58 11.96 -15.74
CA GLY A 201 -26.40 12.67 -16.24
C GLY A 201 -25.16 12.57 -15.34
N SER A 202 -25.21 11.78 -14.27
CA SER A 202 -24.01 11.45 -13.48
C SER A 202 -22.93 10.84 -14.37
N PRO A 203 -21.69 11.36 -14.37
CA PRO A 203 -20.63 10.82 -15.18
C PRO A 203 -20.20 9.46 -14.64
N LEU A 204 -19.90 8.53 -15.55
CA LEU A 204 -19.18 7.32 -15.22
C LEU A 204 -17.76 7.71 -14.78
N ARG A 205 -17.42 7.46 -13.51
CA ARG A 205 -16.13 7.84 -12.91
C ARG A 205 -15.05 6.76 -13.12
N ASP A 206 -15.50 5.53 -13.26
CA ASP A 206 -14.73 4.31 -13.36
C ASP A 206 -15.52 3.29 -14.19
N ASP A 207 -14.81 2.32 -14.72
CA ASP A 207 -15.33 1.31 -15.62
C ASP A 207 -15.66 0.00 -14.90
N GLY A 208 -15.43 -0.06 -13.58
CA GLY A 208 -15.55 -1.26 -12.77
C GLY A 208 -14.77 -1.21 -11.45
N LEU A 209 -14.91 -2.29 -10.69
CA LEU A 209 -14.17 -2.54 -9.45
C LEU A 209 -13.09 -3.60 -9.70
N PHE A 210 -11.86 -3.29 -9.34
CA PHE A 210 -10.75 -4.24 -9.29
C PHE A 210 -10.68 -4.82 -7.89
N GLY A 211 -11.37 -5.95 -7.74
CA GLY A 211 -11.72 -6.58 -6.49
C GLY A 211 -10.61 -7.43 -5.87
N ALA A 212 -10.93 -7.96 -4.70
CA ALA A 212 -10.04 -8.78 -3.89
C ALA A 212 -9.63 -10.11 -4.55
N ASP A 213 -10.39 -10.59 -5.53
CA ASP A 213 -10.04 -11.75 -6.36
C ASP A 213 -8.71 -11.52 -7.11
N PHE A 214 -8.63 -10.47 -7.93
CA PHE A 214 -7.38 -10.14 -8.63
C PHE A 214 -6.31 -9.58 -7.69
N LEU A 215 -6.68 -8.79 -6.68
CA LEU A 215 -5.69 -8.25 -5.74
C LEU A 215 -4.95 -9.35 -4.99
N SER A 216 -5.68 -10.38 -4.57
CA SER A 216 -5.06 -11.53 -3.92
C SER A 216 -4.29 -12.40 -4.91
N GLN A 217 -4.79 -12.60 -6.14
CA GLN A 217 -4.04 -13.33 -7.17
C GLN A 217 -2.69 -12.66 -7.46
N LEU A 218 -2.64 -11.32 -7.51
CA LEU A 218 -1.45 -10.55 -7.86
C LEU A 218 -0.53 -10.21 -6.67
N ASP A 219 -0.77 -10.77 -5.48
CA ASP A 219 -0.09 -10.41 -4.22
C ASP A 219 -0.01 -8.89 -3.98
N ALA A 220 -1.11 -8.18 -4.21
CA ALA A 220 -1.09 -6.72 -4.23
C ALA A 220 -0.53 -6.11 -2.94
N VAL A 221 0.21 -5.01 -3.09
CA VAL A 221 0.61 -4.12 -2.01
C VAL A 221 0.11 -2.72 -2.33
N ILE A 222 -0.86 -2.24 -1.56
CA ILE A 222 -1.46 -0.90 -1.73
C ILE A 222 -0.71 0.06 -0.81
N SER A 223 -0.15 1.15 -1.36
CA SER A 223 0.53 2.17 -0.57
C SER A 223 -0.09 3.55 -0.82
N TYR A 224 -0.74 4.11 0.20
CA TYR A 224 -1.32 5.45 0.13
C TYR A 224 -0.23 6.53 0.04
N ARG A 225 0.88 6.37 0.78
CA ARG A 225 2.01 7.31 0.75
C ARG A 225 2.70 7.36 -0.61
N GLU A 226 2.95 6.21 -1.23
CA GLU A 226 3.57 6.14 -2.57
C GLU A 226 2.58 6.34 -3.71
N ARG A 227 1.27 6.38 -3.40
CA ARG A 227 0.17 6.48 -4.38
C ARG A 227 0.30 5.45 -5.49
N LYS A 228 0.62 4.22 -5.10
CA LYS A 228 0.84 3.09 -6.01
C LYS A 228 0.23 1.83 -5.43
N VAL A 229 -0.30 0.99 -6.31
CA VAL A 229 -0.50 -0.43 -6.01
C VAL A 229 0.63 -1.19 -6.69
N PHE A 230 1.32 -2.02 -5.94
CA PHE A 230 2.35 -2.91 -6.46
C PHE A 230 1.75 -4.29 -6.67
N ILE A 231 1.86 -4.82 -7.88
CA ILE A 231 1.29 -6.12 -8.27
C ILE A 231 2.37 -7.02 -8.86
N ARG A 232 2.13 -8.32 -8.89
CA ARG A 232 3.02 -9.34 -9.46
C ARG A 232 2.55 -9.78 -10.85
N PRO A 233 3.12 -9.23 -11.95
CA PRO A 233 2.69 -9.59 -13.30
C PRO A 233 2.88 -11.07 -13.64
N ASP A 234 3.86 -11.72 -13.01
CA ASP A 234 4.11 -13.16 -13.17
C ASP A 234 3.02 -14.05 -12.57
N LYS A 235 2.09 -13.49 -11.78
CA LYS A 235 0.89 -14.20 -11.31
C LYS A 235 -0.34 -14.00 -12.21
N SER A 236 -0.16 -13.38 -13.37
CA SER A 236 -1.17 -13.29 -14.44
C SER A 236 -1.03 -14.44 -15.44
N ASP A 237 -1.89 -14.49 -16.47
CA ASP A 237 -1.96 -15.64 -17.39
C ASP A 237 -0.76 -15.72 -18.34
N GLU A 238 -0.09 -14.58 -18.60
CA GLU A 238 1.14 -14.53 -19.38
C GLU A 238 2.37 -14.34 -18.48
N SER A 239 2.64 -15.36 -17.64
CA SER A 239 3.89 -15.41 -16.89
C SER A 239 5.06 -15.68 -17.84
N THR A 240 5.97 -14.73 -17.98
CA THR A 240 7.25 -14.94 -18.69
C THR A 240 8.33 -15.58 -17.82
N LEU A 241 7.99 -15.91 -16.57
CA LEU A 241 8.88 -16.64 -15.65
C LEU A 241 8.65 -18.14 -15.83
N ASN A 242 9.64 -18.85 -16.38
CA ASN A 242 9.61 -20.31 -16.44
C ASN A 242 9.57 -20.86 -15.01
N GLY A 243 8.67 -21.83 -14.79
CA GLY A 243 8.32 -22.37 -13.48
C GLY A 243 9.52 -22.73 -12.61
N GLU A 244 9.75 -21.87 -11.62
CA GLU A 244 10.05 -22.19 -10.23
C GLU A 244 9.86 -20.89 -9.45
N SER A 245 9.20 -20.98 -8.29
CA SER A 245 9.00 -19.87 -7.36
C SER A 245 10.29 -19.48 -6.64
N ASP A 246 11.41 -19.46 -7.37
CA ASP A 246 12.72 -19.23 -6.80
C ASP A 246 12.90 -17.73 -6.62
N GLU A 247 13.25 -17.30 -5.41
CA GLU A 247 13.46 -15.88 -5.15
C GLU A 247 14.47 -15.29 -6.15
N GLU A 248 15.45 -16.07 -6.63
CA GLU A 248 16.39 -15.64 -7.67
C GLU A 248 15.74 -15.34 -9.03
N ALA A 249 14.69 -16.05 -9.43
CA ALA A 249 13.94 -15.79 -10.66
C ALA A 249 13.22 -14.43 -10.64
N LEU A 250 13.02 -13.84 -9.46
CA LEU A 250 12.40 -12.52 -9.30
C LEU A 250 13.43 -11.40 -9.11
N THR A 251 14.71 -11.66 -9.38
CA THR A 251 15.81 -10.69 -9.22
C THR A 251 15.93 -9.78 -10.44
N PHE A 252 14.90 -8.99 -10.69
CA PHE A 252 14.91 -8.00 -11.76
C PHE A 252 13.92 -6.88 -11.48
N ARG A 253 14.11 -5.76 -12.18
CA ARG A 253 13.16 -4.66 -12.27
C ARG A 253 12.56 -4.60 -13.66
N ILE A 254 11.32 -4.11 -13.75
CA ILE A 254 10.64 -3.80 -15.01
C ILE A 254 10.90 -2.32 -15.33
N PHE A 255 11.57 -2.05 -16.45
CA PHE A 255 11.81 -0.71 -16.99
C PHE A 255 10.88 -0.46 -18.17
N LYS A 256 10.08 0.60 -18.11
CA LYS A 256 9.17 0.98 -19.19
C LYS A 256 9.69 2.18 -19.98
N THR A 257 9.33 2.20 -21.25
CA THR A 257 9.56 3.33 -22.15
C THR A 257 8.28 4.15 -22.32
N LYS A 258 8.43 5.38 -22.85
CA LYS A 258 7.30 6.23 -23.27
C LYS A 258 6.42 5.60 -24.36
N ARG A 259 6.90 4.54 -25.01
CA ARG A 259 6.18 3.78 -26.04
C ARG A 259 5.58 2.48 -25.50
N ASN A 260 5.43 2.33 -24.18
CA ASN A 260 4.92 1.14 -23.51
C ASN A 260 5.70 -0.15 -23.78
N GLN A 261 6.93 -0.07 -24.28
CA GLN A 261 7.85 -1.22 -24.28
C GLN A 261 8.43 -1.42 -22.88
N ALA A 262 8.47 -2.66 -22.42
CA ALA A 262 9.04 -3.05 -21.13
C ALA A 262 10.31 -3.90 -21.29
N TYR A 263 11.30 -3.63 -20.44
CA TYR A 263 12.53 -4.41 -20.31
C TYR A 263 12.61 -4.97 -18.89
N ARG A 264 12.73 -6.29 -18.75
CA ARG A 264 12.93 -6.96 -17.47
C ARG A 264 14.43 -7.20 -17.28
N GLY A 265 15.05 -6.62 -16.26
CA GLY A 265 16.49 -6.78 -16.06
C GLY A 265 17.08 -5.96 -14.92
N ASN A 266 18.40 -5.88 -14.89
CA ASN A 266 19.16 -5.10 -13.90
C ASN A 266 20.10 -4.12 -14.60
N ILE A 267 20.25 -2.91 -14.05
CA ILE A 267 21.22 -1.94 -14.56
C ILE A 267 22.63 -2.46 -14.26
N VAL A 268 23.45 -2.59 -15.30
CA VAL A 268 24.87 -2.98 -15.20
C VAL A 268 25.81 -1.81 -15.49
N LYS A 269 25.33 -0.79 -16.23
CA LYS A 269 26.11 0.41 -16.54
C LYS A 269 25.19 1.60 -16.80
N LYS A 270 25.62 2.80 -16.43
CA LYS A 270 24.91 4.05 -16.69
C LYS A 270 25.88 5.15 -17.12
N THR A 271 25.52 5.92 -18.14
CA THR A 271 26.15 7.20 -18.50
C THR A 271 25.18 8.36 -18.25
N ALA A 272 25.54 9.60 -18.59
CA ALA A 272 24.65 10.76 -18.42
C ALA A 272 23.34 10.65 -19.23
N SER A 273 23.32 9.89 -20.34
CA SER A 273 22.19 9.85 -21.27
C SER A 273 21.69 8.45 -21.60
N VAL A 274 22.43 7.39 -21.25
CA VAL A 274 22.11 6.00 -21.60
C VAL A 274 22.23 5.09 -20.39
N VAL A 275 21.30 4.14 -20.25
CA VAL A 275 21.39 3.04 -19.31
C VAL A 275 21.57 1.73 -20.05
N THR A 276 22.44 0.87 -19.52
CA THR A 276 22.64 -0.50 -19.99
C THR A 276 21.98 -1.46 -19.01
N ILE A 277 21.02 -2.23 -19.51
CA ILE A 277 20.23 -3.18 -18.74
C ILE A 277 20.62 -4.58 -19.21
N LYS A 278 21.11 -5.41 -18.28
CA LYS A 278 21.24 -6.86 -18.52
C LYS A 278 19.87 -7.48 -18.36
N LEU A 279 19.34 -8.06 -19.44
CA LEU A 279 18.02 -8.65 -19.48
C LEU A 279 17.95 -9.88 -18.57
N HIS A 280 16.81 -10.04 -17.90
CA HIS A 280 16.58 -11.20 -17.04
C HIS A 280 16.38 -12.46 -17.89
N GLN A 281 16.95 -13.60 -17.45
CA GLN A 281 16.92 -14.89 -18.16
C GLN A 281 17.48 -14.87 -19.60
N GLN A 282 18.19 -13.81 -19.98
CA GLN A 282 18.87 -13.69 -21.26
C GLN A 282 20.28 -13.18 -20.99
N ASP A 283 21.31 -13.80 -21.54
CA ASP A 283 22.67 -13.25 -21.47
C ASP A 283 22.86 -12.13 -22.51
N LYS A 284 21.95 -11.15 -22.46
CA LYS A 284 21.84 -10.06 -23.42
C LYS A 284 21.74 -8.74 -22.68
N GLU A 285 22.51 -7.76 -23.13
CA GLU A 285 22.42 -6.38 -22.66
C GLU A 285 21.70 -5.51 -23.70
N VAL A 286 20.92 -4.56 -23.20
CA VAL A 286 20.28 -3.53 -24.03
C VAL A 286 20.66 -2.16 -23.54
N GLN A 287 20.94 -1.26 -24.48
CA GLN A 287 21.20 0.15 -24.21
C GLN A 287 19.94 0.94 -24.51
N VAL A 288 19.43 1.65 -23.51
CA VAL A 288 18.21 2.45 -23.61
C VAL A 288 18.56 3.90 -23.29
N PRO A 289 18.27 4.86 -24.20
CA PRO A 289 18.39 6.27 -23.87
C PRO A 289 17.46 6.63 -22.71
N ILE A 290 17.98 7.29 -21.68
CA ILE A 290 17.21 7.66 -20.48
C ILE A 290 16.00 8.53 -20.86
N SER A 291 16.13 9.36 -21.91
CA SER A 291 15.04 10.19 -22.43
C SER A 291 13.86 9.42 -23.02
N GLN A 292 14.05 8.14 -23.37
CA GLN A 292 13.02 7.24 -23.90
C GLN A 292 12.30 6.46 -22.79
N LEU A 293 12.88 6.39 -21.59
CA LEU A 293 12.24 5.76 -20.44
C LEU A 293 11.00 6.54 -20.00
N SER A 294 10.07 5.85 -19.33
CA SER A 294 8.98 6.49 -18.61
C SER A 294 9.55 7.50 -17.59
N GLU A 295 8.75 8.47 -17.14
CA GLU A 295 9.23 9.48 -16.18
C GLU A 295 9.79 8.84 -14.90
N ASP A 296 9.06 7.86 -14.35
CA ASP A 296 9.47 7.11 -13.16
C ASP A 296 10.77 6.31 -13.39
N ASP A 297 10.90 5.67 -14.55
CA ASP A 297 12.07 4.86 -14.88
C ASP A 297 13.30 5.70 -15.20
N ALA A 298 13.10 6.85 -15.85
CA ALA A 298 14.14 7.84 -16.08
C ALA A 298 14.65 8.40 -14.75
N LEU A 299 13.76 8.78 -13.84
CA LEU A 299 14.12 9.29 -12.52
C LEU A 299 14.87 8.24 -11.68
N TYR A 300 14.38 7.00 -11.65
CA TYR A 300 15.07 5.88 -11.01
C TYR A 300 16.47 5.71 -11.56
N THR A 301 16.61 5.72 -12.89
CA THR A 301 17.90 5.54 -13.57
C THR A 301 18.86 6.71 -13.30
N ILE A 302 18.38 7.96 -13.31
CA ILE A 302 19.19 9.13 -13.00
C ILE A 302 19.78 9.00 -11.59
N ASN A 303 18.96 8.61 -10.62
CA ASN A 303 19.33 8.44 -9.22
C ASN A 303 20.05 7.11 -8.91
N TRP A 304 20.22 6.25 -9.91
CA TRP A 304 20.89 4.97 -9.75
C TRP A 304 22.41 5.17 -9.57
N SER A 305 22.98 4.40 -8.64
CA SER A 305 24.42 4.22 -8.44
C SER A 305 24.72 2.78 -8.09
N GLU A 306 25.94 2.32 -8.39
CA GLU A 306 26.39 0.97 -8.04
C GLU A 306 26.35 0.73 -6.53
N ALA A 307 26.75 1.72 -5.73
CA ALA A 307 26.66 1.67 -4.27
C ALA A 307 25.22 1.48 -3.78
N LYS A 308 24.24 2.23 -4.34
CA LYS A 308 22.82 2.06 -4.00
C LYS A 308 22.29 0.71 -4.45
N ALA A 309 22.68 0.23 -5.64
CA ALA A 309 22.29 -1.08 -6.14
C ALA A 309 22.82 -2.23 -5.25
N MET A 310 24.08 -2.14 -4.81
CA MET A 310 24.66 -3.09 -3.85
C MET A 310 23.90 -3.06 -2.53
N PHE A 311 23.64 -1.87 -1.98
CA PHE A 311 22.86 -1.73 -0.74
C PHE A 311 21.47 -2.38 -0.85
N LEU A 312 20.75 -2.08 -1.94
CA LEU A 312 19.44 -2.65 -2.23
C LEU A 312 19.47 -4.18 -2.34
N ARG A 313 20.52 -4.75 -2.96
CA ARG A 313 20.72 -6.20 -3.01
C ARG A 313 20.89 -6.82 -1.62
N HIS A 314 21.54 -6.11 -0.69
CA HIS A 314 21.59 -6.55 0.70
C HIS A 314 20.19 -6.47 1.33
N CYS A 315 19.49 -5.34 1.21
CA CYS A 315 18.15 -5.15 1.77
C CYS A 315 17.06 -6.05 1.15
N ARG A 316 17.38 -6.86 0.14
CA ARG A 316 16.43 -7.72 -0.56
C ARG A 316 15.61 -8.62 0.36
N SER A 317 16.19 -9.15 1.43
CA SER A 317 15.48 -10.05 2.36
C SER A 317 14.65 -9.32 3.43
N LEU A 318 14.69 -7.98 3.46
CA LEU A 318 13.97 -7.15 4.43
C LEU A 318 12.46 -7.19 4.14
N THR A 319 11.64 -7.66 5.05
CA THR A 319 10.18 -7.68 4.80
C THR A 319 9.60 -6.27 4.77
N ILE A 320 8.41 -6.11 4.17
CA ILE A 320 7.70 -4.82 4.20
C ILE A 320 7.40 -4.45 5.64
N ARG A 321 6.95 -5.43 6.45
CA ARG A 321 6.79 -5.28 7.89
C ARG A 321 8.05 -4.72 8.56
N GLU A 322 9.21 -5.34 8.37
CA GLU A 322 10.44 -4.89 9.02
C GLU A 322 10.81 -3.46 8.60
N LEU A 323 10.59 -3.10 7.33
CA LEU A 323 10.81 -1.73 6.86
C LEU A 323 9.84 -0.73 7.49
N LEU A 324 8.56 -1.07 7.57
CA LEU A 324 7.51 -0.18 8.05
C LEU A 324 7.54 -0.02 9.57
N GLU A 325 7.87 -1.06 10.32
CA GLU A 325 8.17 -0.98 11.76
C GLU A 325 9.32 -0.01 12.05
N LEU A 326 10.37 -0.01 11.22
CA LEU A 326 11.48 0.95 11.35
C LEU A 326 11.05 2.42 11.15
N ARG A 327 9.93 2.62 10.45
CA ARG A 327 9.27 3.91 10.21
C ARG A 327 8.08 4.15 11.14
N GLU A 328 7.95 3.34 12.20
CA GLU A 328 6.92 3.48 13.24
C GLU A 328 5.49 3.31 12.73
N TYR A 329 5.32 2.61 11.61
CA TYR A 329 4.01 2.07 11.29
C TYR A 329 3.67 1.00 12.32
N GLN A 330 2.42 1.00 12.73
CA GLN A 330 1.82 -0.10 13.44
C GLN A 330 1.39 -1.13 12.40
N ASP A 331 1.59 -2.40 12.70
CA ASP A 331 1.19 -3.50 11.84
C ASP A 331 0.09 -4.34 12.48
N PHE A 332 -0.91 -4.68 11.68
CA PHE A 332 -2.05 -5.49 12.07
C PHE A 332 -2.09 -6.69 11.15
N GLU A 333 -2.13 -7.88 11.73
CA GLU A 333 -2.54 -9.05 10.96
C GLU A 333 -4.05 -9.00 10.77
N TYR A 334 -4.50 -9.25 9.55
CA TYR A 334 -5.92 -9.25 9.24
C TYR A 334 -6.40 -10.67 8.96
N ASP A 335 -7.69 -10.90 9.20
CA ASP A 335 -8.37 -12.12 8.80
C ASP A 335 -9.00 -11.96 7.42
N ARG A 336 -8.97 -13.04 6.63
CA ARG A 336 -9.75 -13.12 5.39
C ARG A 336 -10.92 -14.07 5.59
N LYS A 337 -12.14 -13.55 5.43
CA LYS A 337 -13.36 -14.35 5.35
C LYS A 337 -13.88 -14.26 3.92
N GLY A 338 -13.76 -15.35 3.18
CA GLY A 338 -13.84 -15.30 1.72
C GLY A 338 -12.74 -14.41 1.14
N ASN A 339 -13.13 -13.43 0.31
CA ASN A 339 -12.18 -12.49 -0.29
C ASN A 339 -12.03 -11.17 0.49
N HIS A 340 -12.87 -10.91 1.49
CA HIS A 340 -12.85 -9.67 2.25
C HIS A 340 -11.82 -9.70 3.39
N ILE A 341 -11.30 -8.53 3.72
CA ILE A 341 -10.31 -8.31 4.78
C ILE A 341 -11.00 -7.75 6.03
N PHE A 342 -10.73 -8.36 7.18
CA PHE A 342 -11.29 -7.96 8.47
C PHE A 342 -10.19 -7.67 9.49
N VAL A 343 -10.38 -6.60 10.28
CA VAL A 343 -9.44 -6.16 11.31
C VAL A 343 -10.21 -5.78 12.56
N ASP A 344 -9.73 -6.25 13.72
CA ASP A 344 -10.30 -5.89 15.01
C ASP A 344 -9.88 -4.49 15.47
N GLY A 345 -10.79 -3.83 16.16
CA GLY A 345 -10.61 -2.47 16.68
C GLY A 345 -11.62 -2.14 17.76
N LYS A 346 -11.78 -0.84 18.03
CA LYS A 346 -12.81 -0.33 18.94
C LYS A 346 -13.64 0.76 18.30
N LEU A 347 -14.94 0.76 18.61
CA LEU A 347 -15.88 1.84 18.32
C LEU A 347 -16.50 2.29 19.64
N ASN A 348 -16.30 3.54 20.03
CA ASN A 348 -16.73 4.07 21.33
C ASN A 348 -16.35 3.15 22.51
N GLN A 349 -15.09 2.69 22.52
CA GLN A 349 -14.50 1.77 23.51
C GLN A 349 -14.97 0.31 23.46
N LYS A 350 -15.97 -0.02 22.64
CA LYS A 350 -16.43 -1.41 22.46
C LYS A 350 -15.62 -2.12 21.39
N ASP A 351 -15.21 -3.36 21.68
CA ASP A 351 -14.49 -4.20 20.73
C ASP A 351 -15.39 -4.54 19.55
N VAL A 352 -14.86 -4.36 18.34
CA VAL A 352 -15.58 -4.52 17.08
C VAL A 352 -14.64 -5.03 15.99
N THR A 353 -15.20 -5.66 14.96
CA THR A 353 -14.47 -6.03 13.75
C THR A 353 -14.89 -5.12 12.59
N TRP A 354 -13.91 -4.58 11.87
CA TRP A 354 -14.11 -3.73 10.68
C TRP A 354 -13.83 -4.51 9.40
N MET A 355 -14.60 -4.25 8.35
CA MET A 355 -14.21 -4.65 6.99
C MET A 355 -13.34 -3.55 6.37
N ILE A 356 -12.18 -3.90 5.84
CA ILE A 356 -11.29 -2.95 5.15
C ILE A 356 -11.76 -2.78 3.71
N ASP A 357 -12.19 -1.56 3.37
CA ASP A 357 -12.79 -1.25 2.08
C ASP A 357 -12.12 -0.03 1.44
N THR A 358 -11.20 -0.29 0.51
CA THR A 358 -10.55 0.78 -0.26
C THR A 358 -11.44 1.37 -1.36
N GLY A 359 -12.53 0.71 -1.73
CA GLY A 359 -13.53 1.18 -2.69
C GLY A 359 -14.54 2.14 -2.07
N ALA A 360 -14.75 2.08 -0.77
CA ALA A 360 -15.56 3.02 -0.01
C ALA A 360 -14.85 4.38 0.13
N ASP A 361 -15.41 5.42 -0.50
CA ASP A 361 -14.88 6.79 -0.43
C ASP A 361 -14.87 7.34 1.01
N ASN A 362 -15.83 6.92 1.85
CA ASN A 362 -15.90 7.25 3.27
C ASN A 362 -16.26 6.01 4.08
N SER A 363 -15.82 5.99 5.35
CA SER A 363 -16.19 4.97 6.31
C SER A 363 -17.70 4.98 6.57
N LEU A 364 -18.28 3.80 6.73
CA LEU A 364 -19.73 3.59 6.80
C LEU A 364 -20.06 2.55 7.86
N LEU A 365 -20.94 2.87 8.80
CA LEU A 365 -21.36 1.94 9.84
C LEU A 365 -22.57 1.11 9.44
N HIS A 366 -22.62 -0.13 9.94
CA HIS A 366 -23.87 -0.86 10.03
C HIS A 366 -24.73 -0.25 11.13
N ILE A 367 -25.99 0.06 10.84
CA ILE A 367 -26.84 0.86 11.72
C ILE A 367 -27.08 0.23 13.09
N ASP A 368 -27.33 -1.08 13.16
CA ASP A 368 -27.65 -1.71 14.44
C ASP A 368 -26.38 -1.95 15.27
N ALA A 369 -25.29 -2.34 14.63
CA ALA A 369 -23.97 -2.41 15.27
C ALA A 369 -23.51 -1.04 15.79
N ALA A 370 -23.83 0.06 15.10
CA ALA A 370 -23.55 1.42 15.58
C ALA A 370 -24.33 1.74 16.87
N LYS A 371 -25.63 1.44 16.91
CA LYS A 371 -26.46 1.63 18.13
C LYS A 371 -25.95 0.76 19.27
N GLU A 372 -25.64 -0.51 19.00
CA GLU A 372 -25.04 -1.42 19.97
C GLU A 372 -23.71 -0.89 20.47
N ALA A 373 -22.90 -0.26 19.62
CA ALA A 373 -21.65 0.38 20.00
C ALA A 373 -21.85 1.70 20.80
N GLY A 374 -23.09 2.16 21.00
CA GLY A 374 -23.39 3.42 21.69
C GLY A 374 -23.07 4.66 20.86
N VAL A 375 -23.13 4.56 19.53
CA VAL A 375 -23.04 5.70 18.62
C VAL A 375 -24.37 6.44 18.57
N GLU A 376 -24.34 7.77 18.59
CA GLU A 376 -25.53 8.58 18.35
C GLU A 376 -25.91 8.49 16.87
N VAL A 377 -27.08 7.91 16.58
CA VAL A 377 -27.61 7.73 15.22
C VAL A 377 -28.77 8.68 14.98
N GLY A 378 -28.62 9.59 14.01
CA GLY A 378 -29.66 10.53 13.61
C GLY A 378 -30.77 9.90 12.76
N PRO A 379 -31.67 10.73 12.19
CA PRO A 379 -32.71 10.26 11.27
C PRO A 379 -32.10 9.70 9.98
N MET A 380 -32.78 8.73 9.36
CA MET A 380 -32.40 8.09 8.08
C MET A 380 -32.72 8.99 6.86
N ASP A 381 -32.31 10.26 6.92
CA ASP A 381 -32.61 11.31 5.94
C ASP A 381 -31.45 11.60 4.96
N LYS A 382 -30.33 10.90 5.11
CA LYS A 382 -29.19 10.95 4.20
C LYS A 382 -29.26 9.81 3.18
N LYS A 383 -28.36 9.85 2.20
CA LYS A 383 -28.25 8.83 1.16
C LYS A 383 -26.81 8.36 1.03
N VAL A 384 -26.65 7.07 0.78
CA VAL A 384 -25.41 6.45 0.33
C VAL A 384 -25.63 5.78 -1.02
N TYR A 385 -24.57 5.73 -1.82
CA TYR A 385 -24.58 5.15 -3.16
C TYR A 385 -23.53 4.06 -3.26
N GLY A 386 -23.86 2.99 -3.96
CA GLY A 386 -22.95 1.88 -4.21
C GLY A 386 -23.57 0.90 -5.19
N VAL A 387 -23.01 -0.31 -5.25
CA VAL A 387 -23.67 -1.43 -5.93
C VAL A 387 -25.03 -1.65 -5.27
N GLY A 388 -26.07 -1.75 -6.09
CA GLY A 388 -27.48 -1.80 -5.64
C GLY A 388 -28.25 -0.48 -5.81
N GLY A 389 -27.57 0.65 -6.05
CA GLY A 389 -28.21 1.94 -6.32
C GLY A 389 -28.08 2.93 -5.16
N GLU A 390 -29.19 3.45 -4.66
CA GLU A 390 -29.23 4.34 -3.50
C GLU A 390 -29.86 3.68 -2.27
N ALA A 391 -29.36 4.05 -1.09
CA ALA A 391 -29.87 3.57 0.18
C ALA A 391 -30.02 4.73 1.20
N PRO A 392 -31.08 4.72 2.03
CA PRO A 392 -31.20 5.67 3.12
C PRO A 392 -30.08 5.45 4.14
N ALA A 393 -29.61 6.53 4.74
CA ALA A 393 -28.56 6.52 5.74
C ALA A 393 -28.81 7.58 6.82
N ALA A 394 -28.24 7.36 8.00
CA ALA A 394 -28.27 8.30 9.11
C ALA A 394 -26.90 8.95 9.28
N ALA A 395 -26.90 10.22 9.67
CA ALA A 395 -25.68 10.85 10.16
C ALA A 395 -25.41 10.38 11.58
N CYS A 396 -24.14 10.06 11.87
CA CYS A 396 -23.70 9.55 13.16
C CYS A 396 -22.57 10.40 13.74
N SER A 397 -22.58 10.56 15.06
CA SER A 397 -21.48 11.15 15.83
C SER A 397 -20.74 10.06 16.59
N VAL A 398 -19.50 9.80 16.19
CA VAL A 398 -18.62 8.80 16.79
C VAL A 398 -17.60 9.46 17.69
N GLU A 399 -17.53 9.03 18.96
CA GLU A 399 -16.59 9.57 19.94
C GLU A 399 -15.16 9.10 19.66
N SER A 400 -14.98 7.79 19.44
CA SER A 400 -13.70 7.24 19.00
C SER A 400 -13.83 6.03 18.09
N VAL A 401 -12.94 5.98 17.09
CA VAL A 401 -12.58 4.75 16.36
C VAL A 401 -11.12 4.46 16.68
N GLU A 402 -10.82 3.23 17.07
CA GLU A 402 -9.47 2.80 17.41
C GLU A 402 -9.09 1.58 16.58
N LEU A 403 -7.96 1.65 15.88
CA LEU A 403 -7.29 0.51 15.26
C LEU A 403 -5.85 0.50 15.77
N GLY A 404 -5.58 -0.39 16.73
CA GLY A 404 -4.34 -0.36 17.51
C GLY A 404 -4.22 0.94 18.29
N LYS A 405 -3.11 1.65 18.10
CA LYS A 405 -2.85 2.96 18.69
C LYS A 405 -3.33 4.12 17.82
N ALA A 406 -3.81 3.86 16.59
CA ALA A 406 -4.42 4.89 15.77
C ALA A 406 -5.80 5.21 16.35
N ILE A 407 -6.02 6.47 16.76
CA ILE A 407 -7.26 6.88 17.42
C ILE A 407 -7.85 8.08 16.67
N PHE A 408 -9.04 7.89 16.11
CA PHE A 408 -9.81 8.94 15.45
C PHE A 408 -10.91 9.41 16.38
N ARG A 409 -10.91 10.69 16.77
CA ARG A 409 -11.87 11.24 17.72
C ARG A 409 -12.91 12.11 17.03
N LYS A 410 -14.12 12.13 17.59
CA LYS A 410 -15.20 13.07 17.21
C LYS A 410 -15.48 13.06 15.70
N ARG A 411 -15.69 11.87 15.14
CA ARG A 411 -15.88 11.68 13.70
C ARG A 411 -17.36 11.75 13.36
N LYS A 412 -17.67 12.38 12.23
CA LYS A 412 -18.99 12.29 11.60
C LYS A 412 -18.90 11.23 10.52
N VAL A 413 -19.68 10.18 10.66
CA VAL A 413 -19.79 9.09 9.68
C VAL A 413 -21.25 8.88 9.32
N LEU A 414 -21.50 8.14 8.25
CA LEU A 414 -22.85 7.67 7.95
C LEU A 414 -23.05 6.27 8.51
N ALA A 415 -24.29 5.93 8.82
CA ALA A 415 -24.72 4.56 9.07
C ALA A 415 -25.84 4.18 8.12
N THR A 416 -25.82 2.95 7.60
CA THR A 416 -26.94 2.38 6.84
C THR A 416 -27.15 0.94 7.27
N ASP A 417 -28.27 0.36 6.85
CA ASP A 417 -28.46 -1.07 6.96
C ASP A 417 -27.59 -1.78 5.90
N LEU A 418 -26.59 -2.51 6.39
CA LEU A 418 -25.62 -3.30 5.62
C LEU A 418 -25.98 -4.79 5.60
N ASP A 419 -26.95 -5.23 6.41
CA ASP A 419 -27.38 -6.62 6.55
C ASP A 419 -28.70 -6.90 5.83
N ARG A 420 -29.08 -6.05 4.87
CA ARG A 420 -30.33 -6.12 4.09
C ARG A 420 -30.60 -7.48 3.43
N PHE A 421 -29.60 -8.36 3.35
CA PHE A 421 -29.67 -9.67 2.70
C PHE A 421 -29.14 -10.82 3.57
N ASP A 422 -29.06 -10.64 4.90
CA ASP A 422 -28.71 -11.68 5.88
C ASP A 422 -27.46 -12.50 5.47
N GLN A 423 -26.35 -11.79 5.25
CA GLN A 423 -25.06 -12.42 4.92
C GLN A 423 -24.39 -13.05 6.15
N ASN A 424 -24.97 -12.87 7.35
CA ASN A 424 -24.49 -13.41 8.62
C ASN A 424 -23.02 -13.04 8.93
N ILE A 425 -22.56 -11.88 8.45
CA ILE A 425 -21.19 -11.41 8.66
C ILE A 425 -21.19 -10.38 9.78
N SER A 426 -20.68 -10.76 10.95
CA SER A 426 -20.54 -9.86 12.11
C SER A 426 -19.36 -8.90 11.90
N TYR A 427 -19.65 -7.69 11.43
CA TYR A 427 -18.73 -6.56 11.39
C TYR A 427 -19.49 -5.25 11.65
N VAL A 428 -18.82 -4.25 12.23
CA VAL A 428 -19.45 -2.99 12.65
C VAL A 428 -19.68 -2.02 11.49
N GLY A 429 -18.94 -2.19 10.40
CA GLY A 429 -18.96 -1.32 9.25
C GLY A 429 -17.68 -1.38 8.41
N LEU A 430 -17.66 -0.52 7.40
CA LEU A 430 -16.55 -0.32 6.47
C LEU A 430 -15.55 0.68 7.06
N PHE A 431 -14.31 0.26 7.17
CA PHE A 431 -13.18 1.16 7.39
C PHE A 431 -12.69 1.62 6.01
N GLY A 432 -13.12 2.81 5.63
CA GLY A 432 -13.04 3.35 4.29
C GLY A 432 -11.73 4.08 3.97
N ALA A 433 -11.66 4.58 2.73
CA ALA A 433 -10.49 5.27 2.20
C ALA A 433 -10.18 6.60 2.92
N ASP A 434 -11.17 7.24 3.55
CA ASP A 434 -11.01 8.45 4.36
C ASP A 434 -10.06 8.22 5.55
N PHE A 435 -10.31 7.19 6.34
CA PHE A 435 -9.48 6.87 7.51
C PHE A 435 -8.12 6.28 7.11
N MET A 436 -8.11 5.40 6.10
CA MET A 436 -6.85 4.83 5.59
C MET A 436 -5.91 5.89 5.04
N ARG A 437 -6.45 6.92 4.38
CA ARG A 437 -5.65 8.03 3.84
C ARG A 437 -5.02 8.88 4.93
N GLU A 438 -5.74 9.17 6.01
CA GLU A 438 -5.19 9.92 7.16
C GLU A 438 -4.01 9.18 7.81
N CYS A 439 -4.03 7.86 7.78
CA CYS A 439 -2.98 7.00 8.35
C CYS A 439 -1.89 6.56 7.36
N ASN A 440 -1.85 7.11 6.15
CA ASN A 440 -0.92 6.69 5.09
C ASN A 440 -0.89 5.16 4.91
N ALA A 441 -2.05 4.51 4.94
CA ALA A 441 -2.14 3.07 5.08
C ALA A 441 -1.32 2.30 4.04
N VAL A 442 -0.84 1.13 4.44
CA VAL A 442 -0.28 0.12 3.53
C VAL A 442 -1.01 -1.20 3.75
N ILE A 443 -1.48 -1.83 2.68
CA ILE A 443 -2.15 -3.14 2.75
C ILE A 443 -1.31 -4.14 1.95
N THR A 444 -0.99 -5.29 2.51
CA THR A 444 -0.19 -6.34 1.87
C THR A 444 -0.97 -7.65 1.81
N TYR A 445 -1.09 -8.24 0.63
CA TYR A 445 -1.71 -9.56 0.47
C TYR A 445 -0.76 -10.72 0.80
N SER A 446 0.53 -10.56 0.51
CA SER A 446 1.55 -11.58 0.77
C SER A 446 1.91 -11.73 2.25
N GLU A 447 2.01 -10.62 2.99
CA GLU A 447 2.27 -10.64 4.44
C GLU A 447 1.00 -10.67 5.29
N LYS A 448 -0.19 -10.61 4.66
CA LYS A 448 -1.52 -10.53 5.30
C LYS A 448 -1.61 -9.44 6.37
N ARG A 449 -1.10 -8.25 6.06
CA ARG A 449 -1.04 -7.14 7.02
C ARG A 449 -1.62 -5.85 6.47
N ILE A 450 -2.20 -5.07 7.37
CA ILE A 450 -2.41 -3.63 7.18
C ILE A 450 -1.45 -2.88 8.09
N PHE A 451 -0.93 -1.77 7.61
CA PHE A 451 -0.02 -0.90 8.34
C PHE A 451 -0.61 0.49 8.40
N LEU A 452 -0.65 1.08 9.60
CA LEU A 452 -1.17 2.43 9.82
C LEU A 452 -0.12 3.26 10.55
N LYS A 453 0.08 4.50 10.10
CA LYS A 453 0.88 5.51 10.80
C LYS A 453 0.05 6.77 10.95
N GLN A 454 -0.39 7.05 12.17
CA GLN A 454 -1.03 8.32 12.49
C GLN A 454 0.07 9.39 12.57
N ASN A 455 -0.08 10.46 11.78
CA ASN A 455 0.90 11.56 11.73
C ASN A 455 0.77 12.47 12.94
#